data_AF-A0A9P1HDV8-F1
#
_entry.id   AF-A0A9P1HDV8-F1
#
_cell.length_a   1.000
_cell.length_b   1.000
_cell.length_c   1.000
_cell.angle_alpha   90.00
_cell.angle_beta   90.00
_cell.angle_gamma   90.00
#
_symmetry.space_group_name_H-M   'P 1'
#
loop_
_entity.id
_entity.type
_entity.pdbx_description
1 polymer ?
#
loop_
_entity_poly.entity_id
_entity_poly.type
_entity_poly.pdbx_seq_one_letter_code
_entity_poly.pdbx_strand_id
1 'polypeptide(L)'
;MVLLGGDLFHDNKPSRKSMYQVMRSLRKNCLGPRPCELEFLSDASDNFEGAFNHVNYEDPDINISIPVFSIHGNHDDPSGEGHFCSLDLLQVAGLVNYFGRIPEADNIEAKPILLQKGRTRLALYGLGNVRDERMFRTFRDHKVKWFRPNVEAADWFNLLTVHQNHHAYTATSYLPENVLPDWMNLVVWGHEHECEIDPARTPKQAST
;
A
#
# COMPACT_ATOMS: atom_id res chain seq x y z
N MET A 1 2.21 11.54 7.63
CA MET A 1 2.65 10.30 6.95
C MET A 1 3.02 10.63 5.50
N VAL A 2 3.70 9.70 4.84
CA VAL A 2 3.88 9.65 3.38
C VAL A 2 3.32 8.32 2.89
N LEU A 3 2.63 8.32 1.75
CA LEU A 3 2.06 7.13 1.11
C LEU A 3 2.70 6.96 -0.27
N LEU A 4 3.29 5.80 -0.54
CA LEU A 4 3.97 5.48 -1.79
C LEU A 4 3.20 4.38 -2.56
N GLY A 5 3.08 4.56 -3.87
CA GLY A 5 2.28 3.73 -4.75
C GLY A 5 2.98 2.49 -5.31
N GLY A 6 4.22 2.18 -4.92
CA GLY A 6 5.06 1.13 -5.51
C GLY A 6 6.20 1.69 -6.37
N ASP A 7 7.03 0.80 -6.91
CA ASP A 7 8.21 1.12 -7.73
C ASP A 7 9.16 2.17 -7.10
N LEU A 8 9.39 2.04 -5.79
CA LEU A 8 10.40 2.85 -5.10
C LEU A 8 11.80 2.60 -5.67
N PHE A 9 12.04 1.37 -6.15
CA PHE A 9 13.24 0.99 -6.86
C PHE A 9 12.91 0.54 -8.27
N HIS A 10 13.68 1.03 -9.25
CA HIS A 10 13.59 0.59 -10.64
C HIS A 10 14.12 -0.84 -10.85
N ASP A 11 15.09 -1.26 -10.03
CA ASP A 11 15.66 -2.60 -10.08
C ASP A 11 15.16 -3.43 -8.89
N ASN A 12 14.68 -4.64 -9.14
CA ASN A 12 14.27 -5.59 -8.09
C ASN A 12 15.39 -5.83 -7.06
N LYS A 13 16.65 -5.86 -7.55
CA LYS A 13 17.87 -5.92 -6.75
C LYS A 13 18.61 -4.59 -6.86
N PRO A 14 18.23 -3.56 -6.08
CA PRO A 14 18.81 -2.24 -6.21
C PRO A 14 20.30 -2.25 -5.91
N SER A 15 21.06 -1.44 -6.64
CA SER A 15 22.48 -1.27 -6.35
C SER A 15 22.69 -0.75 -4.92
N ARG A 16 23.84 -1.07 -4.31
CA ARG A 16 24.23 -0.55 -2.98
C ARG A 16 24.11 0.98 -2.90
N LYS A 17 24.45 1.69 -3.98
CA LYS A 17 24.34 3.15 -4.06
C LYS A 17 22.87 3.59 -3.97
N SER A 18 21.98 2.94 -4.71
CA SER A 18 20.55 3.24 -4.71
C SER A 18 19.95 3.04 -3.32
N MET A 19 20.14 1.85 -2.74
CA MET A 19 19.68 1.53 -1.39
C MET A 19 20.21 2.53 -0.34
N TYR A 20 21.51 2.86 -0.41
CA TYR A 20 22.11 3.85 0.49
C TYR A 20 21.46 5.23 0.40
N GLN A 21 21.19 5.75 -0.81
CA GLN A 21 20.58 7.07 -0.96
C GLN A 21 19.12 7.10 -0.47
N VAL A 22 18.37 6.01 -0.68
CA VAL A 22 17.02 5.86 -0.14
C VAL A 22 17.06 5.83 1.39
N MET A 23 17.86 4.96 1.99
CA MET A 23 18.01 4.87 3.45
C MET A 23 18.47 6.20 4.06
N ARG A 24 19.44 6.89 3.43
CA ARG A 24 19.92 8.21 3.86
C ARG A 24 18.78 9.25 3.85
N SER A 25 17.98 9.27 2.79
CA SER A 25 16.89 10.23 2.64
C SER A 25 15.77 9.97 3.64
N LEU A 26 15.38 8.72 3.83
CA LEU A 26 14.39 8.33 4.84
C LEU A 26 14.89 8.70 6.25
N ARG A 27 16.12 8.33 6.62
CA ARG A 27 16.69 8.67 7.93
C ARG A 27 16.76 10.17 8.18
N LYS A 28 17.15 10.96 7.19
CA LYS A 28 17.31 12.41 7.35
C LYS A 28 15.98 13.14 7.54
N ASN A 29 14.90 12.66 6.90
CA ASN A 29 13.65 13.41 6.81
C ASN A 29 12.51 12.81 7.65
N CYS A 30 12.56 11.52 7.99
CA CYS A 30 11.47 10.81 8.65
C CYS A 30 11.72 10.56 10.14
N LEU A 31 12.98 10.60 10.60
CA LEU A 31 13.33 10.45 12.02
C LEU A 31 13.41 11.83 12.67
N GLY A 32 12.96 11.95 13.91
CA GLY A 32 13.03 13.20 14.64
C GLY A 32 12.24 13.20 15.94
N PRO A 33 12.35 14.27 16.74
CA PRO A 33 11.73 14.34 18.06
C PRO A 33 10.24 14.72 18.03
N ARG A 34 9.68 15.04 16.85
CA ARG A 34 8.27 15.40 16.73
C ARG A 34 7.43 14.12 16.88
N PRO A 35 6.45 14.07 17.81
CA PRO A 35 5.60 12.90 17.95
C PRO A 35 4.71 12.71 16.73
N CYS A 36 4.43 11.45 16.37
CA CYS A 36 3.44 11.09 15.38
C CYS A 36 2.03 11.20 15.99
N GLU A 37 1.17 12.04 15.44
CA GLU A 37 -0.22 12.24 15.92
C GLU A 37 -1.21 11.19 15.38
N LEU A 38 -0.72 10.16 14.67
CA LEU A 38 -1.54 9.10 14.11
C LEU A 38 -1.63 7.95 15.12
N GLU A 39 -2.84 7.58 15.48
CA GLU A 39 -3.12 6.39 16.28
C GLU A 39 -3.29 5.19 15.36
N PHE A 40 -2.63 4.07 15.68
CA PHE A 40 -2.78 2.80 14.97
C PHE A 40 -3.85 1.95 15.66
N LEU A 41 -4.96 1.67 14.97
CA LEU A 41 -6.12 0.99 15.55
C LEU A 41 -6.30 -0.46 15.08
N SER A 42 -5.59 -0.88 14.02
CA SER A 42 -5.64 -2.27 13.55
C SER A 42 -4.65 -3.15 14.28
N ASP A 43 -4.78 -4.47 14.12
CA ASP A 43 -3.76 -5.41 14.56
C ASP A 43 -2.57 -5.35 13.59
N ALA A 44 -1.42 -4.88 14.07
CA ALA A 44 -0.22 -4.75 13.26
C ALA A 44 0.25 -6.12 12.71
N SER A 45 -0.04 -7.23 13.39
CA SER A 45 0.32 -8.58 12.91
C SER A 45 -0.49 -9.03 11.69
N ASP A 46 -1.69 -8.46 11.48
CA ASP A 46 -2.51 -8.70 10.30
C ASP A 46 -2.04 -7.88 9.08
N ASN A 47 -1.33 -6.77 9.32
CA ASN A 47 -0.95 -5.81 8.28
C ASN A 47 0.54 -5.87 7.92
N PHE A 48 1.39 -6.31 8.84
CA PHE A 48 2.83 -6.34 8.71
C PHE A 48 3.34 -7.76 8.95
N GLU A 49 3.81 -8.39 7.88
CA GLU A 49 4.59 -9.63 7.99
C GLU A 49 6.04 -9.26 8.33
N GLY A 50 6.60 -9.82 9.41
CA GLY A 50 7.99 -9.57 9.74
C GLY A 50 8.39 -9.93 11.17
N ALA A 51 9.59 -9.52 11.54
CA ALA A 51 10.16 -9.74 12.86
C ALA A 51 9.54 -8.84 13.95
N PHE A 52 8.97 -7.71 13.55
CA PHE A 52 8.39 -6.71 14.45
C PHE A 52 6.88 -6.62 14.19
N ASN A 53 6.09 -6.75 15.26
CA ASN A 53 4.64 -6.81 15.22
C ASN A 53 3.99 -5.47 15.60
N HIS A 54 4.66 -4.36 15.32
CA HIS A 54 4.22 -3.00 15.58
C HIS A 54 4.57 -2.09 14.40
N VAL A 55 3.84 -0.99 14.25
CA VAL A 55 4.13 0.02 13.24
C VAL A 55 5.41 0.78 13.63
N ASN A 56 6.21 1.21 12.66
CA ASN A 56 7.56 1.71 12.93
C ASN A 56 7.65 2.91 13.88
N TYR A 57 6.60 3.72 14.00
CA TYR A 57 6.57 4.89 14.88
C TYR A 57 6.09 4.59 16.30
N GLU A 58 5.70 3.34 16.58
CA GLU A 58 5.44 2.83 17.92
C GLU A 58 6.63 2.01 18.45
N ASP A 59 7.72 1.92 17.67
CA ASP A 59 8.95 1.29 18.11
C ASP A 59 9.58 2.10 19.27
N PRO A 60 9.90 1.46 20.42
CA PRO A 60 10.41 2.17 21.59
C PRO A 60 11.84 2.70 21.40
N ASP A 61 12.59 2.14 20.45
CA ASP A 61 14.01 2.42 20.24
C ASP A 61 14.25 3.29 18.98
N ILE A 62 13.22 3.54 18.16
CA ILE A 62 13.32 4.32 16.92
C ILE A 62 12.30 5.48 16.91
N ASN A 63 12.80 6.70 17.04
CA ASN A 63 11.98 7.91 17.00
C ASN A 63 11.60 8.32 15.56
N ILE A 64 10.45 7.81 15.08
CA ILE A 64 9.86 8.20 13.78
C ILE A 64 8.96 9.43 13.95
N SER A 65 9.31 10.50 13.23
CA SER A 65 8.56 11.76 13.16
C SER A 65 7.56 11.77 12.00
N ILE A 66 7.88 11.11 10.88
CA ILE A 66 7.00 11.01 9.71
C ILE A 66 6.99 9.55 9.23
N PRO A 67 5.92 8.78 9.49
CA PRO A 67 5.86 7.41 9.01
C PRO A 67 5.60 7.35 7.51
N VAL A 68 6.29 6.42 6.83
CA VAL A 68 6.16 6.14 5.40
C VAL A 68 5.45 4.81 5.24
N PHE A 69 4.39 4.75 4.45
CA PHE A 69 3.67 3.53 4.08
C PHE A 69 3.86 3.29 2.58
N SER A 70 4.17 2.06 2.19
CA SER A 70 4.36 1.71 0.77
C SER A 70 3.78 0.33 0.48
N ILE A 71 3.19 0.19 -0.71
CA ILE A 71 3.06 -1.11 -1.38
C ILE A 71 4.29 -1.35 -2.27
N HIS A 72 4.49 -2.57 -2.77
CA HIS A 72 5.44 -2.84 -3.86
C HIS A 72 4.77 -2.65 -5.22
N GLY A 73 5.56 -2.25 -6.21
CA GLY A 73 5.21 -2.23 -7.62
C GLY A 73 5.77 -3.45 -8.37
N ASN A 74 5.80 -3.38 -9.70
CA ASN A 74 6.26 -4.50 -10.53
C ASN A 74 7.79 -4.57 -10.67
N HIS A 75 8.50 -3.50 -10.32
CA HIS A 75 9.97 -3.47 -10.34
C HIS A 75 10.60 -3.89 -9.01
N ASP A 76 9.93 -3.61 -7.89
CA ASP A 76 10.39 -3.92 -6.54
C ASP A 76 9.53 -5.01 -5.85
N ASP A 77 9.04 -5.95 -6.65
CA ASP A 77 8.24 -7.11 -6.22
C ASP A 77 9.05 -8.14 -5.40
N PRO A 78 8.39 -8.96 -4.56
CA PRO A 78 9.07 -10.04 -3.84
C PRO A 78 9.66 -11.10 -4.79
N SER A 79 10.94 -11.43 -4.63
CA SER A 79 11.61 -12.41 -5.50
C SER A 79 12.66 -13.26 -4.76
N GLY A 80 13.12 -14.33 -5.42
CA GLY A 80 14.21 -15.19 -4.92
C GLY A 80 13.82 -16.17 -3.80
N GLU A 81 14.84 -16.86 -3.27
CA GLU A 81 14.72 -17.83 -2.20
C GLU A 81 14.49 -17.09 -0.87
N GLY A 82 13.24 -17.02 -0.44
CA GLY A 82 12.81 -16.28 0.75
C GLY A 82 11.67 -15.29 0.50
N HIS A 83 11.31 -15.03 -0.76
CA HIS A 83 10.19 -14.17 -1.13
C HIS A 83 10.24 -12.77 -0.47
N PHE A 84 11.44 -12.19 -0.41
CA PHE A 84 11.64 -10.83 0.08
C PHE A 84 11.74 -9.84 -1.09
N CYS A 85 11.35 -8.60 -0.83
CA CYS A 85 11.51 -7.45 -1.70
C CYS A 85 12.41 -6.39 -1.06
N SER A 86 12.71 -5.32 -1.80
CA SER A 86 13.52 -4.21 -1.27
C SER A 86 12.84 -3.46 -0.13
N LEU A 87 11.50 -3.45 -0.08
CA LEU A 87 10.74 -2.81 1.00
C LEU A 87 10.87 -3.56 2.33
N ASP A 88 11.09 -4.88 2.31
CA ASP A 88 11.30 -5.68 3.52
C ASP A 88 12.57 -5.27 4.25
N LEU A 89 13.62 -4.97 3.47
CA LEU A 89 14.88 -4.46 4.00
C LEU A 89 14.73 -3.07 4.62
N LEU A 90 13.86 -2.23 4.06
CA LEU A 90 13.55 -0.92 4.62
C LEU A 90 12.64 -1.03 5.86
N GLN A 91 11.73 -2.01 5.89
CA GLN A 91 10.84 -2.27 7.01
C GLN A 91 11.59 -2.83 8.21
N VAL A 92 12.45 -3.83 8.03
CA VAL A 92 13.27 -4.37 9.13
C VAL A 92 14.28 -3.33 9.67
N ALA A 93 14.63 -2.32 8.85
CA ALA A 93 15.44 -1.18 9.28
C ALA A 93 14.62 -0.08 10.02
N GLY A 94 13.30 -0.24 10.16
CA GLY A 94 12.39 0.71 10.80
C GLY A 94 12.05 1.94 9.94
N LEU A 95 12.39 1.96 8.65
CA LEU A 95 12.29 3.17 7.82
C LEU A 95 10.98 3.26 7.01
N VAL A 96 10.34 2.13 6.71
CA VAL A 96 9.10 2.04 5.91
C VAL A 96 8.16 1.02 6.54
N ASN A 97 6.86 1.30 6.53
CA ASN A 97 5.81 0.33 6.83
C ASN A 97 5.32 -0.27 5.51
N TYR A 98 5.77 -1.49 5.20
CA TYR A 98 5.36 -2.18 3.98
C TYR A 98 4.06 -2.94 4.21
N PHE A 99 3.03 -2.59 3.44
CA PHE A 99 1.67 -3.13 3.56
C PHE A 99 1.14 -3.61 2.21
N GLY A 100 -0.05 -4.21 2.20
CA GLY A 100 -0.70 -4.66 0.96
C GLY A 100 0.01 -5.82 0.27
N ARG A 101 0.70 -6.68 1.04
CA ARG A 101 1.27 -7.93 0.54
C ARG A 101 0.17 -8.84 -0.01
N ILE A 102 0.51 -9.57 -1.08
CA ILE A 102 -0.38 -10.55 -1.72
C ILE A 102 0.34 -11.90 -1.76
N PRO A 103 0.27 -12.70 -0.69
CA PRO A 103 0.94 -14.01 -0.64
C PRO A 103 0.29 -15.01 -1.61
N GLU A 104 -1.04 -14.93 -1.76
CA GLU A 104 -1.82 -15.80 -2.65
C GLU A 104 -2.58 -14.97 -3.69
N ALA A 105 -1.99 -14.80 -4.87
CA ALA A 105 -2.62 -14.03 -5.94
C ALA A 105 -3.91 -14.68 -6.53
N ASP A 106 -4.20 -15.94 -6.19
CA ASP A 106 -5.46 -16.60 -6.56
C ASP A 106 -6.56 -16.45 -5.51
N ASN A 107 -6.26 -15.94 -4.31
CA ASN A 107 -7.23 -15.67 -3.24
C ASN A 107 -6.74 -14.46 -2.41
N ILE A 108 -7.10 -13.27 -2.86
CA ILE A 108 -6.60 -12.03 -2.27
C ILE A 108 -7.44 -11.64 -1.06
N GLU A 109 -6.81 -11.50 0.10
CA GLU A 109 -7.42 -10.93 1.30
C GLU A 109 -6.95 -9.48 1.50
N ALA A 110 -7.84 -8.51 1.27
CA ALA A 110 -7.56 -7.10 1.43
C ALA A 110 -7.97 -6.62 2.83
N LYS A 111 -7.00 -6.61 3.76
CA LYS A 111 -7.17 -6.10 5.13
C LYS A 111 -6.70 -4.65 5.24
N PRO A 112 -7.51 -3.72 5.79
CA PRO A 112 -7.10 -2.33 5.93
C PRO A 112 -6.15 -2.14 7.12
N ILE A 113 -5.26 -1.15 7.00
CA ILE A 113 -4.64 -0.48 8.13
C ILE A 113 -5.62 0.58 8.64
N LEU A 114 -5.91 0.57 9.94
CA LEU A 114 -6.86 1.50 10.54
C LEU A 114 -6.10 2.60 11.29
N LEU A 115 -6.24 3.84 10.83
CA LEU A 115 -5.57 5.01 11.40
C LEU A 115 -6.58 6.05 11.88
N GLN A 116 -6.28 6.72 12.98
CA GLN A 116 -7.08 7.82 13.47
C GLN A 116 -6.21 9.05 13.81
N LYS A 117 -6.74 10.24 13.50
CA LYS A 117 -6.19 11.52 13.95
C LYS A 117 -7.32 12.40 14.48
N GLY A 118 -7.34 12.61 15.79
CA GLY A 118 -8.44 13.33 16.44
C GLY A 118 -9.77 12.61 16.19
N ARG A 119 -10.70 13.26 15.48
CA ARG A 119 -12.02 12.67 15.12
C ARG A 119 -12.06 12.02 13.73
N THR A 120 -11.00 12.17 12.94
CA THR A 120 -10.95 11.68 11.55
C THR A 120 -10.38 10.28 11.52
N ARG A 121 -11.07 9.36 10.85
CA ARG A 121 -10.68 7.96 10.71
C ARG A 121 -10.42 7.58 9.25
N LEU A 122 -9.36 6.81 9.03
CA LEU A 122 -8.87 6.39 7.73
C LEU A 122 -8.69 4.88 7.72
N ALA A 123 -9.38 4.20 6.80
CA ALA A 123 -9.15 2.81 6.47
C ALA A 123 -8.29 2.75 5.21
N LEU A 124 -7.00 2.46 5.39
CA LEU A 124 -5.99 2.43 4.34
C LEU A 124 -5.83 1.00 3.81
N TYR A 125 -6.31 0.77 2.59
CA TYR A 125 -6.17 -0.47 1.84
C TYR A 125 -4.99 -0.36 0.87
N GLY A 126 -4.30 -1.48 0.66
CA GLY A 126 -3.22 -1.58 -0.31
C GLY A 126 -3.26 -2.91 -1.02
N LEU A 127 -3.00 -2.88 -2.33
CA LEU A 127 -2.76 -4.07 -3.14
C LEU A 127 -1.44 -3.87 -3.88
N GLY A 128 -0.41 -4.59 -3.47
CA GLY A 128 0.85 -4.64 -4.19
C GLY A 128 0.66 -5.16 -5.63
N ASN A 129 1.66 -4.93 -6.48
CA ASN A 129 1.56 -5.38 -7.86
C ASN A 129 1.37 -6.90 -7.96
N VAL A 130 0.37 -7.31 -8.74
CA VAL A 130 0.25 -8.65 -9.30
C VAL A 130 0.29 -8.50 -10.81
N ARG A 131 0.80 -9.52 -11.53
CA ARG A 131 0.71 -9.55 -12.99
C ARG A 131 -0.73 -9.29 -13.45
N ASP A 132 -0.93 -8.31 -14.34
CA ASP A 132 -2.27 -7.77 -14.64
C ASP A 132 -3.27 -8.84 -15.08
N GLU A 133 -2.90 -9.80 -15.95
CA GLU A 133 -3.85 -10.81 -16.40
C GLU A 133 -4.28 -11.76 -15.27
N ARG A 134 -3.43 -11.95 -14.26
CA ARG A 134 -3.79 -12.72 -13.07
C ARG A 134 -4.72 -11.90 -12.18
N MET A 135 -4.37 -10.64 -11.92
CA MET A 135 -5.21 -9.71 -11.17
C MET A 135 -6.62 -9.62 -11.76
N PHE A 136 -6.72 -9.41 -13.08
CA PHE A 136 -7.98 -9.36 -13.81
C PHE A 136 -8.83 -10.62 -13.59
N ARG A 137 -8.23 -11.82 -13.72
CA ARG A 137 -8.95 -13.08 -13.49
C ARG A 137 -9.40 -13.23 -12.04
N THR A 138 -8.55 -12.88 -11.07
CA THR A 138 -8.88 -12.98 -9.64
C THR A 138 -10.06 -12.08 -9.26
N PHE A 139 -10.12 -10.85 -9.79
CA PHE A 139 -11.27 -9.96 -9.62
C PHE A 139 -12.53 -10.49 -10.33
N ARG A 140 -12.40 -10.93 -11.59
CA ARG A 140 -13.51 -11.50 -12.37
C ARG A 140 -14.14 -12.71 -11.68
N ASP A 141 -13.31 -13.57 -11.09
CA ASP A 141 -13.73 -14.81 -10.45
C ASP A 141 -14.17 -14.58 -8.97
N HIS A 142 -14.31 -13.33 -8.54
CA HIS A 142 -14.71 -12.92 -7.19
C HIS A 142 -13.83 -13.50 -6.06
N LYS A 143 -12.53 -13.65 -6.33
CA LYS A 143 -11.54 -14.18 -5.37
C LYS A 143 -10.78 -13.09 -4.63
N VAL A 144 -11.40 -11.92 -4.47
CA VAL A 144 -10.89 -10.81 -3.67
C VAL A 144 -11.85 -10.58 -2.52
N LYS A 145 -11.38 -10.85 -1.30
CA LYS A 145 -12.14 -10.67 -0.07
C LYS A 145 -11.71 -9.38 0.61
N TRP A 146 -12.64 -8.44 0.72
CA TRP A 146 -12.42 -7.16 1.39
C TRP A 146 -12.85 -7.26 2.85
N PHE A 147 -11.91 -7.02 3.76
CA PHE A 147 -12.20 -6.95 5.19
C PHE A 147 -12.57 -5.51 5.54
N ARG A 148 -13.66 -5.33 6.30
CA ARG A 148 -14.11 -4.02 6.75
C ARG A 148 -14.16 -3.97 8.27
N PRO A 149 -13.88 -2.81 8.88
CA PRO A 149 -14.10 -2.65 10.32
C PRO A 149 -15.58 -2.83 10.65
N ASN A 150 -15.88 -3.69 11.64
CA ASN A 150 -17.26 -4.03 12.04
C ASN A 150 -17.96 -2.88 12.79
N VAL A 151 -17.21 -1.91 13.31
CA VAL A 151 -17.72 -0.78 14.09
C VAL A 151 -17.62 0.50 13.27
N GLU A 152 -18.73 1.25 13.22
CA GLU A 152 -18.76 2.61 12.63
C GLU A 152 -18.30 2.64 11.16
N ALA A 153 -18.64 1.61 10.37
CA ALA A 153 -18.18 1.43 8.98
C ALA A 153 -18.48 2.60 8.03
N ALA A 154 -19.42 3.49 8.39
CA ALA A 154 -19.76 4.70 7.63
C ALA A 154 -18.83 5.89 7.94
N ASP A 155 -18.13 5.87 9.08
CA ASP A 155 -17.29 6.98 9.55
C ASP A 155 -15.83 6.88 9.06
N TRP A 156 -15.50 5.78 8.38
CA TRP A 156 -14.18 5.56 7.82
C TRP A 156 -14.08 6.16 6.42
N PHE A 157 -13.07 7.02 6.22
CA PHE A 157 -12.62 7.33 4.87
C PHE A 157 -11.82 6.15 4.33
N ASN A 158 -12.31 5.50 3.28
CA ASN A 158 -11.71 4.32 2.67
C ASN A 158 -10.80 4.73 1.51
N LEU A 159 -9.49 4.56 1.71
CA LEU A 159 -8.45 4.89 0.74
C LEU A 159 -7.81 3.61 0.24
N LEU A 160 -7.74 3.41 -1.07
CA LEU A 160 -7.07 2.27 -1.68
C LEU A 160 -5.84 2.73 -2.47
N THR A 161 -4.71 2.04 -2.32
CA THR A 161 -3.55 2.18 -3.22
C THR A 161 -3.36 0.90 -4.02
N VAL A 162 -3.22 1.01 -5.35
CA VAL A 162 -2.95 -0.10 -6.26
C VAL A 162 -1.78 0.22 -7.20
N HIS A 163 -1.11 -0.82 -7.69
CA HIS A 163 -0.06 -0.67 -8.69
C HIS A 163 -0.32 -1.61 -9.87
N GLN A 164 -1.21 -1.24 -10.78
CA GLN A 164 -1.65 -2.04 -11.94
C GLN A 164 -1.79 -1.15 -13.18
N ASN A 165 -1.80 -1.73 -14.38
CA ASN A 165 -2.19 -0.99 -15.59
C ASN A 165 -3.61 -0.41 -15.43
N HIS A 166 -3.76 0.89 -15.67
CA HIS A 166 -5.05 1.58 -15.68
C HIS A 166 -5.77 1.37 -17.02
N HIS A 167 -5.01 1.39 -18.12
CA HIS A 167 -5.54 1.21 -19.46
C HIS A 167 -5.25 -0.17 -20.03
N ALA A 168 -6.21 -0.67 -20.79
CA ALA A 168 -6.15 -1.96 -21.45
C ALA A 168 -5.19 -1.92 -22.66
N TYR A 169 -3.98 -2.48 -22.52
CA TYR A 169 -3.14 -2.81 -23.68
C TYR A 169 -3.66 -4.05 -24.44
N THR A 170 -4.26 -4.98 -23.70
CA THR A 170 -5.02 -6.13 -24.19
C THR A 170 -6.33 -6.24 -23.42
N ALA A 171 -7.24 -7.12 -23.86
CA ALA A 171 -8.55 -7.28 -23.24
C ALA A 171 -8.53 -7.64 -21.73
N THR A 172 -7.41 -8.14 -21.22
CA THR A 172 -7.28 -8.60 -19.82
C THR A 172 -6.06 -8.06 -19.07
N SER A 173 -5.26 -7.17 -19.67
CA SER A 173 -4.00 -6.68 -19.08
C SER A 173 -4.15 -5.30 -18.44
N TYR A 174 -5.17 -5.15 -17.59
CA TYR A 174 -5.43 -3.94 -16.81
C TYR A 174 -6.37 -4.28 -15.64
N LEU A 175 -6.47 -3.40 -14.66
CA LEU A 175 -7.47 -3.49 -13.59
C LEU A 175 -8.63 -2.53 -13.90
N PRO A 176 -9.83 -3.02 -14.26
CA PRO A 176 -10.97 -2.15 -14.51
C PRO A 176 -11.43 -1.41 -13.24
N GLU A 177 -11.64 -0.09 -13.31
CA GLU A 177 -12.14 0.66 -12.14
C GLU A 177 -13.48 0.12 -11.60
N ASN A 178 -14.34 -0.38 -12.51
CA ASN A 178 -15.69 -0.82 -12.18
C ASN A 178 -15.75 -2.09 -11.32
N VAL A 179 -14.66 -2.86 -11.21
CA VAL A 179 -14.58 -4.03 -10.33
C VAL A 179 -14.20 -3.68 -8.89
N LEU A 180 -13.74 -2.45 -8.64
CA LEU A 180 -13.45 -1.98 -7.29
C LEU A 180 -14.74 -1.73 -6.50
N PRO A 181 -14.73 -1.89 -5.16
CA PRO A 181 -15.93 -1.69 -4.37
C PRO A 181 -16.40 -0.24 -4.38
N ASP A 182 -17.70 -0.03 -4.58
CA ASP A 182 -18.28 1.33 -4.68
C ASP A 182 -18.21 2.13 -3.35
N TRP A 183 -17.87 1.48 -2.23
CA TRP A 183 -17.66 2.12 -0.92
C TRP A 183 -16.26 2.71 -0.74
N MET A 184 -15.35 2.54 -1.71
CA MET A 184 -14.06 3.23 -1.71
C MET A 184 -14.26 4.72 -1.95
N ASN A 185 -13.62 5.57 -1.14
CA ASN A 185 -13.74 7.02 -1.26
C ASN A 185 -12.70 7.63 -2.20
N LEU A 186 -11.47 7.07 -2.21
CA LEU A 186 -10.39 7.51 -3.10
C LEU A 186 -9.48 6.33 -3.45
N VAL A 187 -8.99 6.31 -4.69
CA VAL A 187 -8.02 5.32 -5.17
C VAL A 187 -6.76 6.05 -5.65
N VAL A 188 -5.60 5.61 -5.19
CA VAL A 188 -4.28 6.05 -5.67
C VAL A 188 -3.76 4.99 -6.63
N TRP A 189 -3.59 5.38 -7.90
CA TRP A 189 -3.12 4.50 -8.97
C TRP A 189 -1.62 4.71 -9.20
N GLY A 190 -0.80 3.70 -8.89
CA GLY A 190 0.65 3.86 -8.74
C GLY A 190 1.50 3.45 -9.94
N HIS A 191 0.99 2.64 -10.87
CA HIS A 191 1.79 2.09 -11.97
C HIS A 191 1.93 3.03 -13.16
N GLU A 192 0.91 3.84 -13.43
CA GLU A 192 0.94 4.77 -14.55
C GLU A 192 1.91 5.92 -14.26
N HIS A 193 2.79 6.22 -15.21
CA HIS A 193 3.77 7.30 -15.09
C HIS A 193 3.25 8.65 -15.60
N GLU A 194 2.08 8.66 -16.26
CA GLU A 194 1.40 9.89 -16.64
C GLU A 194 0.89 10.62 -15.39
N CYS A 195 1.14 11.93 -15.32
CA CYS A 195 0.82 12.72 -14.14
C CYS A 195 -0.64 13.21 -14.19
N GLU A 196 -1.57 12.34 -13.78
CA GLU A 196 -2.99 12.67 -13.59
C GLU A 196 -3.31 12.88 -12.10
N ILE A 197 -2.73 13.93 -11.49
CA ILE A 197 -2.85 14.16 -10.04
C ILE A 197 -4.23 14.73 -9.63
N ASP A 198 -4.94 15.35 -10.57
CA ASP A 198 -6.27 15.91 -10.31
C ASP A 198 -7.29 14.77 -10.23
N PRO A 199 -8.01 14.59 -9.10
CA PRO A 199 -8.87 13.44 -8.91
C PRO A 199 -10.07 13.47 -9.86
N ALA A 200 -10.19 12.44 -10.69
CA ALA A 200 -11.37 12.19 -11.51
C ALA A 200 -12.42 11.38 -10.75
N ARG A 201 -13.71 11.70 -10.93
CA ARG A 201 -14.80 10.83 -10.46
C ARG A 201 -14.99 9.70 -11.44
N THR A 202 -15.12 8.47 -10.92
CA THR A 202 -15.42 7.32 -11.77
C THR A 202 -16.80 7.47 -12.42
N PRO A 203 -17.04 6.93 -13.62
CA PRO A 203 -18.33 7.08 -14.32
C PRO A 203 -19.54 6.61 -13.51
N LYS A 204 -19.35 5.61 -12.62
CA LYS A 204 -20.39 5.15 -11.68
C LYS A 204 -20.82 6.23 -10.68
N GLN A 205 -19.90 7.10 -10.23
CA GLN A 205 -20.17 8.16 -9.26
C GLN A 205 -20.63 9.48 -9.92
N ALA A 206 -20.54 9.60 -11.24
CA ALA A 206 -21.04 10.76 -11.99
C ALA A 206 -22.57 10.71 -12.23
N SER A 207 -23.21 9.58 -11.91
CA SER A 207 -24.66 9.34 -12.10
C SER A 207 -25.49 9.40 -10.81
N THR A 208 -24.89 9.89 -9.71
CA THR A 208 -25.53 10.17 -8.41
C THR A 208 -25.32 11.61 -8.01
#